data_AF-A0A0G4GP98-F1
#
_entry.id   AF-A0A0G4GP98-F1
#
_cell.length_a   1.000
_cell.length_b   1.000
_cell.length_c   1.000
_cell.angle_alpha   90.00
_cell.angle_beta   90.00
_cell.angle_gamma   90.00
#
_symmetry.space_group_name_H-M   'P 1'
#
loop_
_entity.id
_entity.type
_entity.pdbx_description
1 polymer ?
#
loop_
_entity_poly.entity_id
_entity_poly.type
_entity_poly.pdbx_seq_one_letter_code
_entity_poly.pdbx_strand_id
1 'polypeptide(L)'
;MAGRKEDSVCVILRASGGEFRVVISNANPETETRGNSLGVCFVVGQNGNTRSAIGLGNPWVNPPFTTDAPQSLASGSSEEKTFWFGLDRQTGWVFMGTLNDQNPRPCVDNILLSARIGNGKLFRWKFVGFSNWIDPVRMSVLSISRLPLIMHLSSNKFDSMGNTIQCEGVTVVSHHGRDHPLHQRMLMMQKMIESHPLLAPHYALLPPPSFHVTTLDLISFVSETFLSDPQGFEQRLHTTASRAYACASHLKPEILVFRPVSVNGKACSVTLEPDDQTRQQLSAWRASIEENCRDLGVRLDPDYRFHSTFAYQLYRPTSKEARKAFRALKETFDLLASTLGEVRLQGNDICRFHDMAAFHVMSPETLAQAG
;
A
#
# COMPACT_ATOMS: atom_id res chain seq x y z
N MET A 1 -14.15 -10.11 10.17
CA MET A 1 -13.18 -10.85 9.31
C MET A 1 -13.28 -12.36 9.53
N ALA A 2 -14.31 -13.01 8.99
CA ALA A 2 -14.46 -14.46 9.11
C ALA A 2 -13.69 -15.17 7.98
N GLY A 3 -12.68 -15.98 8.34
CA GLY A 3 -12.13 -16.98 7.43
C GLY A 3 -10.74 -16.75 6.82
N ARG A 4 -9.83 -15.94 7.41
CA ARG A 4 -8.40 -15.95 7.02
C ARG A 4 -7.73 -17.26 7.47
N LYS A 5 -7.99 -18.37 6.77
CA LYS A 5 -7.29 -19.65 6.97
C LYS A 5 -5.98 -19.67 6.18
N GLU A 6 -4.89 -19.90 6.90
CA GLU A 6 -3.76 -20.78 6.52
C GLU A 6 -2.78 -20.41 5.40
N ASP A 7 -2.70 -19.17 4.92
CA ASP A 7 -1.86 -18.89 3.74
C ASP A 7 -0.52 -18.17 4.00
N SER A 8 -0.07 -18.00 5.24
CA SER A 8 1.25 -17.41 5.50
C SER A 8 2.10 -18.25 6.45
N VAL A 9 3.36 -18.48 6.07
CA VAL A 9 4.33 -19.31 6.81
C VAL A 9 5.49 -18.43 7.25
N CYS A 10 5.93 -18.62 8.49
CA CYS A 10 7.14 -18.02 9.03
C CYS A 10 8.04 -19.12 9.59
N VAL A 11 9.29 -19.18 9.15
CA VAL A 11 10.32 -20.07 9.71
C VAL A 11 11.31 -19.22 10.47
N ILE A 12 11.54 -19.53 11.74
CA ILE A 12 12.56 -18.87 12.56
C ILE A 12 13.72 -19.83 12.73
N LEU A 13 14.91 -19.37 12.36
CA LEU A 13 16.15 -20.14 12.41
C LEU A 13 17.15 -19.43 13.30
N ARG A 14 17.92 -20.18 14.05
CA ARG A 14 19.17 -19.69 14.62
C ARG A 14 20.32 -20.29 13.83
N ALA A 15 21.29 -19.45 13.44
CA ALA A 15 22.45 -19.87 12.69
C ALA A 15 23.74 -19.21 13.18
N SER A 16 24.85 -19.96 13.16
CA SER A 16 26.22 -19.45 13.33
C SER A 16 27.18 -20.13 12.34
N GLY A 17 28.27 -19.44 12.00
CA GLY A 17 29.31 -19.94 11.09
C GLY A 17 29.21 -19.40 9.65
N GLY A 18 29.40 -20.29 8.68
CA GLY A 18 29.53 -19.96 7.25
C GLY A 18 28.25 -19.61 6.51
N GLU A 19 28.36 -19.51 5.18
CA GLU A 19 27.25 -19.17 4.29
C GLU A 19 26.21 -20.30 4.24
N PHE A 20 24.91 -19.95 4.24
CA PHE A 20 23.84 -20.93 4.11
C PHE A 20 22.72 -20.48 3.19
N ARG A 21 21.86 -21.43 2.85
CA ARG A 21 20.66 -21.19 2.05
C ARG A 21 19.42 -21.72 2.74
N VAL A 22 18.33 -21.00 2.56
CA VAL A 22 16.98 -21.49 2.82
C VAL A 22 16.29 -21.57 1.48
N VAL A 23 15.93 -22.77 1.05
CA VAL A 23 15.21 -22.97 -0.19
C VAL A 23 13.80 -23.43 0.13
N ILE A 24 12.81 -22.79 -0.48
CA ILE A 24 11.42 -23.16 -0.28
C ILE A 24 10.78 -23.47 -1.61
N SER A 25 10.26 -24.70 -1.73
CA SER A 25 9.86 -25.26 -3.02
C SER A 25 8.66 -26.20 -2.94
N ASN A 26 8.05 -26.43 -4.11
CA ASN A 26 7.01 -27.43 -4.31
C ASN A 26 7.61 -28.83 -4.57
N ALA A 27 8.86 -28.88 -5.04
CA ALA A 27 9.60 -30.11 -5.33
C ALA A 27 10.60 -30.43 -4.20
N ASN A 28 11.10 -31.67 -4.17
CA ASN A 28 12.11 -32.06 -3.19
C ASN A 28 13.39 -31.21 -3.38
N PRO A 29 13.85 -30.46 -2.36
CA PRO A 29 14.99 -29.55 -2.44
C PRO A 29 16.33 -30.26 -2.71
N GLU A 30 16.43 -31.58 -2.60
CA GLU A 30 17.61 -32.37 -3.01
C GLU A 30 18.00 -32.15 -4.48
N THR A 31 17.04 -31.69 -5.31
CA THR A 31 17.25 -31.39 -6.74
C THR A 31 17.56 -29.91 -7.03
N GLU A 32 17.51 -29.00 -6.05
CA GLU A 32 17.51 -27.54 -6.26
C GLU A 32 18.86 -26.85 -6.11
N THR A 33 19.97 -27.57 -6.23
CA THR A 33 21.27 -27.05 -5.78
C THR A 33 21.92 -26.05 -6.73
N ARG A 34 21.67 -26.05 -8.05
CA ARG A 34 22.23 -25.05 -8.98
C ARG A 34 21.36 -24.84 -10.22
N GLY A 35 20.60 -23.74 -10.25
CA GLY A 35 19.96 -23.24 -11.48
C GLY A 35 18.51 -23.64 -11.74
N ASN A 36 17.89 -24.44 -10.88
CA ASN A 36 16.45 -24.70 -10.97
C ASN A 36 15.66 -23.48 -10.45
N SER A 37 14.81 -22.88 -11.29
CA SER A 37 14.02 -21.69 -10.97
C SER A 37 12.70 -21.99 -10.25
N LEU A 38 12.44 -23.25 -9.88
CA LEU A 38 11.16 -23.71 -9.34
C LEU A 38 10.94 -23.44 -7.84
N GLY A 39 11.96 -22.95 -7.13
CA GLY A 39 11.91 -22.63 -5.70
C GLY A 39 12.40 -21.23 -5.40
N VAL A 40 12.02 -20.72 -4.23
CA VAL A 40 12.54 -19.45 -3.69
C VAL A 40 13.74 -19.74 -2.83
N CYS A 41 14.87 -19.13 -3.17
CA CYS A 41 16.10 -19.28 -2.43
C CYS A 41 16.45 -17.97 -1.73
N PHE A 42 16.65 -18.07 -0.42
CA PHE A 42 17.38 -17.10 0.37
C PHE A 42 18.80 -17.59 0.49
N VAL A 43 19.75 -16.71 0.17
CA VAL A 43 21.17 -16.93 0.39
C VAL A 43 21.61 -15.97 1.48
N VAL A 44 22.25 -16.47 2.53
CA VAL A 44 22.68 -15.69 3.68
C VAL A 44 24.19 -15.79 3.82
N GLY A 45 24.86 -14.64 3.85
CA GLY A 45 26.29 -14.55 4.08
C GLY A 45 27.16 -14.89 2.88
N GLN A 46 26.72 -14.67 1.64
CA GLN A 46 27.61 -14.82 0.48
C GLN A 46 28.74 -13.77 0.46
N ASN A 47 29.80 -14.05 -0.29
CA ASN A 47 30.99 -13.20 -0.49
C ASN A 47 31.72 -12.95 0.82
N GLY A 48 32.09 -14.04 1.50
CA GLY A 48 32.82 -13.99 2.75
C GLY A 48 31.95 -13.49 3.90
N ASN A 49 30.70 -13.97 3.97
CA ASN A 49 29.74 -13.56 4.99
C ASN A 49 29.50 -12.04 5.01
N THR A 50 29.20 -11.44 3.86
CA THR A 50 28.89 -10.00 3.81
C THR A 50 27.59 -9.65 3.11
N ARG A 51 27.00 -10.58 2.35
CA ARG A 51 25.81 -10.32 1.53
C ARG A 51 24.73 -11.37 1.68
N SER A 52 23.49 -10.94 1.60
CA SER A 52 22.35 -11.83 1.52
C SER A 52 21.48 -11.45 0.35
N ALA A 53 20.93 -12.45 -0.35
CA ALA A 53 20.06 -12.24 -1.49
C ALA A 53 18.86 -13.19 -1.44
N ILE A 54 17.78 -12.79 -2.11
CA ILE A 54 16.58 -13.60 -2.30
C ILE A 54 16.22 -13.62 -3.79
N GLY A 55 15.75 -14.75 -4.30
CA GLY A 55 15.28 -14.85 -5.68
C GLY A 55 14.63 -16.20 -6.02
N LEU A 56 14.19 -16.33 -7.26
CA LEU A 56 13.78 -17.63 -7.83
C LEU A 56 15.02 -18.40 -8.29
N GLY A 57 15.16 -19.64 -7.83
CA GLY A 57 16.41 -20.39 -7.96
C GLY A 57 17.56 -19.71 -7.21
N ASN A 58 18.80 -20.01 -7.58
CA ASN A 58 19.96 -19.36 -6.94
C ASN A 58 20.08 -17.89 -7.41
N PRO A 59 19.86 -16.89 -6.54
CA PRO A 59 19.86 -15.47 -6.93
C PRO A 59 21.20 -14.99 -7.50
N TRP A 60 22.29 -15.70 -7.23
CA TRP A 60 23.63 -15.36 -7.74
C TRP A 60 23.96 -15.97 -9.10
N VAL A 61 23.14 -16.90 -9.58
CA VAL A 61 23.31 -17.53 -10.90
C VAL A 61 22.34 -16.93 -11.91
N ASN A 62 21.10 -16.65 -11.50
CA ASN A 62 20.10 -15.98 -12.33
C ASN A 62 19.47 -14.82 -11.53
N PRO A 63 19.73 -13.56 -11.91
CA PRO A 63 19.39 -12.41 -11.07
C PRO A 63 18.06 -11.69 -11.34
N PRO A 64 17.05 -12.20 -12.10
CA PRO A 64 15.96 -11.32 -12.56
C PRO A 64 15.11 -10.71 -11.42
N PHE A 65 15.24 -11.19 -10.17
CA PHE A 65 14.45 -10.72 -9.02
C PHE A 65 15.24 -10.63 -7.70
N THR A 66 16.49 -10.16 -7.72
CA THR A 66 17.31 -10.10 -6.51
C THR A 66 17.15 -8.79 -5.73
N THR A 67 16.76 -8.89 -4.45
CA THR A 67 17.12 -7.86 -3.46
C THR A 67 18.38 -8.30 -2.73
N ASP A 68 19.33 -7.38 -2.54
CA ASP A 68 20.61 -7.63 -1.85
C ASP A 68 20.66 -6.75 -0.59
N ALA A 69 21.13 -7.32 0.51
CA ALA A 69 21.36 -6.58 1.74
C ALA A 69 22.72 -6.97 2.32
N PRO A 70 23.52 -6.00 2.80
CA PRO A 70 24.72 -6.32 3.53
C PRO A 70 24.30 -7.04 4.81
N GLN A 71 24.82 -8.24 5.00
CA GLN A 71 24.59 -9.03 6.19
C GLN A 71 25.85 -9.82 6.48
N SER A 72 26.42 -9.59 7.66
CA SER A 72 27.54 -10.38 8.13
C SER A 72 27.12 -11.42 9.15
N LEU A 73 27.33 -12.68 8.82
CA LEU A 73 27.53 -13.76 9.78
C LEU A 73 29.01 -13.68 10.13
N ALA A 74 29.42 -13.05 11.24
CA ALA A 74 30.84 -12.78 11.45
C ALA A 74 31.67 -14.07 11.25
N SER A 75 32.54 -14.08 10.23
CA SER A 75 33.31 -15.26 9.86
C SER A 75 34.19 -15.67 11.02
N GLY A 76 33.99 -16.88 11.55
CA GLY A 76 34.74 -17.37 12.70
C GLY A 76 34.25 -16.88 14.08
N SER A 77 33.17 -16.09 14.16
CA SER A 77 32.55 -15.82 15.46
C SER A 77 31.63 -16.99 15.86
N SER A 78 31.64 -17.35 17.13
CA SER A 78 30.66 -18.26 17.73
C SER A 78 29.30 -17.58 17.95
N GLU A 79 29.11 -16.37 17.44
CA GLU A 79 27.93 -15.55 17.70
C GLU A 79 26.75 -16.08 16.88
N GLU A 80 25.74 -16.57 17.59
CA GLU A 80 24.51 -17.05 16.97
C GLU A 80 23.61 -15.88 16.58
N LYS A 81 23.11 -15.87 15.35
CA LYS A 81 22.10 -14.92 14.89
C LYS A 81 20.78 -15.62 14.65
N THR A 82 19.70 -14.95 15.03
CA THR A 82 18.35 -15.46 14.77
C THR A 82 17.78 -14.75 13.55
N PHE A 83 17.38 -15.54 12.56
CA PHE A 83 16.76 -15.12 11.31
C PHE A 83 15.31 -15.57 11.30
N TRP A 84 14.48 -14.82 10.57
CA TRP A 84 13.14 -15.27 10.23
C TRP A 84 12.90 -15.14 8.73
N PHE A 85 12.17 -16.10 8.18
CA PHE A 85 11.85 -16.21 6.76
C PHE A 85 10.33 -16.27 6.66
N GLY A 86 9.75 -15.23 6.07
CA GLY A 86 8.31 -15.09 5.90
C GLY A 86 7.90 -15.36 4.46
N LEU A 87 6.75 -15.99 4.30
CA LEU A 87 6.03 -16.10 3.04
C LEU A 87 4.56 -15.76 3.29
N ASP A 88 4.02 -14.92 2.44
CA ASP A 88 2.60 -14.73 2.26
C ASP A 88 2.18 -15.32 0.91
N ARG A 89 1.52 -16.49 0.95
CA ARG A 89 1.10 -17.25 -0.23
C ARG A 89 -0.04 -16.57 -0.97
N GLN A 90 -0.82 -15.72 -0.30
CA GLN A 90 -1.90 -15.00 -0.95
C GLN A 90 -1.33 -13.97 -1.93
N THR A 91 -0.27 -13.29 -1.52
CA THR A 91 0.28 -12.13 -2.23
C THR A 91 1.52 -12.45 -3.04
N GLY A 92 2.16 -13.58 -2.75
CA GLY A 92 3.47 -13.95 -3.28
C GLY A 92 4.62 -13.20 -2.61
N TRP A 93 4.38 -12.45 -1.53
CA TRP A 93 5.44 -11.76 -0.82
C TRP A 93 6.30 -12.74 -0.01
N VAL A 94 7.60 -12.53 -0.09
CA VAL A 94 8.61 -13.27 0.67
C VAL A 94 9.52 -12.29 1.40
N PHE A 95 9.93 -12.67 2.60
CA PHE A 95 10.64 -11.81 3.53
C PHE A 95 11.77 -12.56 4.22
N MET A 96 12.87 -11.87 4.48
CA MET A 96 13.88 -12.29 5.42
C MET A 96 14.17 -11.15 6.38
N GLY A 97 14.29 -11.45 7.67
CA GLY A 97 14.70 -10.49 8.68
C GLY A 97 15.54 -11.13 9.78
N THR A 98 15.92 -10.32 10.77
CA THR A 98 16.68 -10.76 11.95
C THR A 98 15.93 -10.43 13.22
N LEU A 99 16.09 -11.30 14.23
CA LEU A 99 15.56 -11.09 15.57
C LEU A 99 16.71 -10.77 16.53
N ASN A 100 16.43 -9.88 17.48
CA ASN A 100 17.33 -9.53 18.59
C ASN A 100 16.48 -9.14 19.81
N ASP A 101 17.12 -8.78 20.91
CA ASP A 101 16.42 -8.44 22.17
C ASP A 101 15.46 -7.24 22.01
N GLN A 102 15.79 -6.30 21.14
CA GLN A 102 14.94 -5.14 20.85
C GLN A 102 13.76 -5.49 19.93
N ASN A 103 13.92 -6.48 19.06
CA ASN A 103 12.92 -6.94 18.10
C ASN A 103 12.79 -8.47 18.17
N PRO A 104 12.20 -9.02 19.24
CA PRO A 104 12.16 -10.46 19.48
C PRO A 104 11.13 -11.19 18.60
N ARG A 105 10.42 -10.48 17.72
CA ARG A 105 9.37 -11.01 16.86
C ARG A 105 9.54 -10.52 15.42
N PRO A 106 9.15 -11.33 14.42
CA PRO A 106 9.06 -10.86 13.04
C PRO A 106 8.21 -9.60 12.92
N CYS A 107 8.77 -8.50 12.42
CA CYS A 107 8.08 -7.23 12.24
C CYS A 107 8.57 -6.51 10.98
N VAL A 108 7.88 -5.45 10.55
CA VAL A 108 8.24 -4.72 9.33
C VAL A 108 9.61 -4.05 9.48
N ASP A 109 9.92 -3.62 10.70
CA ASP A 109 11.09 -2.81 11.01
C ASP A 109 12.39 -3.64 11.06
N ASN A 110 12.28 -4.97 11.15
CA ASN A 110 13.43 -5.88 11.12
C ASN A 110 13.55 -6.72 9.84
N ILE A 111 12.83 -6.34 8.77
CA ILE A 111 13.00 -6.92 7.43
C ILE A 111 14.33 -6.46 6.82
N LEU A 112 15.14 -7.42 6.40
CA LEU A 112 16.37 -7.22 5.64
C LEU A 112 16.13 -7.32 4.13
N LEU A 113 15.43 -8.38 3.71
CA LEU A 113 15.12 -8.64 2.30
C LEU A 113 13.61 -8.80 2.13
N SER A 114 13.09 -8.30 1.02
CA SER A 114 11.75 -8.63 0.55
C SER A 114 11.73 -8.77 -0.96
N ALA A 115 10.82 -9.60 -1.46
CA ALA A 115 10.51 -9.68 -2.88
C ALA A 115 9.06 -10.14 -3.05
N ARG A 116 8.46 -9.82 -4.20
CA ARG A 116 7.16 -10.35 -4.60
C ARG A 116 7.35 -11.31 -5.77
N ILE A 117 7.01 -12.57 -5.55
CA ILE A 117 7.27 -13.66 -6.47
C ILE A 117 5.95 -14.03 -7.16
N GLY A 118 5.59 -13.20 -8.15
CA GLY A 118 4.44 -13.41 -9.01
C GLY A 118 3.10 -13.64 -8.29
N ASN A 119 2.15 -14.25 -8.99
CA ASN A 119 0.84 -14.58 -8.42
C ASN A 119 0.98 -15.81 -7.50
N GLY A 120 0.87 -15.60 -6.18
CA GLY A 120 1.18 -16.62 -5.15
C GLY A 120 0.42 -17.95 -5.28
N LYS A 121 -0.69 -17.97 -6.05
CA LYS A 121 -1.44 -19.19 -6.41
C LYS A 121 -0.60 -20.25 -7.16
N LEU A 122 0.48 -19.84 -7.82
CA LEU A 122 1.35 -20.77 -8.56
C LEU A 122 2.25 -21.61 -7.66
N PHE A 123 2.31 -21.33 -6.36
CA PHE A 123 3.22 -22.04 -5.49
C PHE A 123 2.54 -22.68 -4.26
N ARG A 124 2.50 -24.02 -4.26
CA ARG A 124 2.11 -24.85 -3.11
C ARG A 124 3.37 -25.34 -2.41
N TRP A 125 3.95 -24.48 -1.59
CA TRP A 125 5.25 -24.75 -0.93
C TRP A 125 5.09 -25.92 0.03
N LYS A 126 5.85 -26.99 -0.19
CA LYS A 126 5.78 -28.24 0.60
C LYS A 126 7.05 -28.50 1.39
N PHE A 127 8.19 -28.04 0.88
CA PHE A 127 9.50 -28.38 1.43
C PHE A 127 10.29 -27.12 1.74
N VAL A 128 10.97 -27.13 2.88
CA VAL A 128 12.01 -26.16 3.25
C VAL A 128 13.32 -26.93 3.35
N GLY A 129 14.28 -26.59 2.51
CA GLY A 129 15.62 -27.18 2.49
C GLY A 129 16.66 -26.19 3.02
N PHE A 130 17.67 -26.74 3.69
CA PHE A 130 18.83 -25.98 4.17
C PHE A 130 20.10 -26.57 3.55
N SER A 131 21.00 -25.71 3.08
CA SER A 131 22.30 -26.16 2.54
C SER A 131 23.42 -25.18 2.87
N ASN A 132 24.63 -25.68 2.98
CA ASN A 132 25.88 -24.93 3.10
C ASN A 132 26.81 -25.26 1.92
N TRP A 133 27.84 -24.43 1.71
CA TRP A 133 28.74 -24.58 0.55
C TRP A 133 30.05 -25.25 0.89
N ILE A 134 30.82 -24.64 1.79
CA ILE A 134 32.19 -25.04 2.09
C ILE A 134 32.37 -25.15 3.60
N ASP A 135 31.92 -24.13 4.34
CA ASP A 135 32.06 -24.09 5.79
C ASP A 135 30.87 -24.75 6.50
N PRO A 136 31.11 -25.44 7.64
CA PRO A 136 30.04 -25.92 8.49
C PRO A 136 29.18 -24.77 9.02
N VAL A 137 27.86 -24.93 8.92
CA VAL A 137 26.89 -24.02 9.52
C VAL A 137 26.16 -24.77 10.62
N ARG A 138 26.13 -24.20 11.83
CA ARG A 138 25.27 -24.70 12.90
C ARG A 138 23.93 -24.02 12.76
N MET A 139 22.87 -24.81 12.58
CA MET A 139 21.52 -24.29 12.38
C MET A 139 20.52 -25.03 13.26
N SER A 140 19.61 -24.28 13.88
CA SER A 140 18.45 -24.83 14.58
C SER A 140 17.17 -24.13 14.15
N VAL A 141 16.13 -24.91 13.85
CA VAL A 141 14.79 -24.38 13.61
C VAL A 141 14.15 -24.12 14.97
N LEU A 142 13.88 -22.86 15.28
CA LEU A 142 13.26 -22.48 16.55
C LEU A 142 11.74 -22.61 16.50
N SER A 143 11.13 -22.22 15.38
CA SER A 143 9.70 -22.34 15.18
C SER A 143 9.30 -22.32 13.70
N ILE A 144 8.16 -22.93 13.42
CA ILE A 144 7.40 -22.73 12.20
C ILE A 144 6.01 -22.30 12.64
N SER A 145 5.65 -21.06 12.33
CA SER A 145 4.39 -20.47 12.77
C SER A 145 3.68 -19.78 11.62
N ARG A 146 2.46 -19.32 11.88
CA ARG A 146 1.82 -18.33 11.01
C ARG A 146 2.64 -17.05 11.05
N LEU A 147 2.74 -16.38 9.90
CA LEU A 147 3.37 -15.07 9.83
C LEU A 147 2.47 -14.06 10.57
N PRO A 148 2.90 -13.46 11.70
CA PRO A 148 2.06 -12.53 12.47
C PRO A 148 2.00 -11.14 11.82
N LEU A 149 2.46 -10.99 10.57
CA LEU A 149 2.84 -9.73 9.98
C LEU A 149 1.72 -9.19 9.09
N ILE A 150 1.01 -8.17 9.58
CA ILE A 150 0.13 -7.38 8.71
C ILE A 150 1.00 -6.38 7.95
N MET A 151 1.43 -6.78 6.76
CA MET A 151 2.22 -5.92 5.86
C MET A 151 1.37 -4.97 5.03
N HIS A 152 0.07 -5.26 4.93
CA HIS A 152 -0.84 -4.56 4.05
C HIS A 152 -1.38 -3.29 4.73
N LEU A 153 -0.88 -2.13 4.30
CA LEU A 153 -1.13 -0.83 4.93
C LEU A 153 -2.54 -0.27 4.66
N SER A 154 -3.15 -0.64 3.53
CA SER A 154 -4.42 -0.05 3.03
C SER A 154 -5.54 -1.09 2.92
N SER A 155 -5.59 -2.02 3.87
CA SER A 155 -6.46 -3.20 3.83
C SER A 155 -7.97 -2.92 3.95
N ASN A 156 -8.36 -1.67 4.19
CA ASN A 156 -9.75 -1.22 4.21
C ASN A 156 -10.23 -0.68 2.85
N LYS A 157 -9.32 -0.43 1.91
CA LYS A 157 -9.62 0.12 0.57
C LYS A 157 -9.21 -0.80 -0.56
N PHE A 158 -8.19 -1.62 -0.33
CA PHE A 158 -7.67 -2.57 -1.30
C PHE A 158 -7.61 -3.97 -0.72
N ASP A 159 -7.60 -4.96 -1.61
CA ASP A 159 -7.15 -6.30 -1.28
C ASP A 159 -5.61 -6.37 -1.33
N SER A 160 -5.06 -7.50 -0.95
CA SER A 160 -3.61 -7.70 -0.90
C SER A 160 -2.95 -7.80 -2.29
N MET A 161 -3.74 -7.81 -3.36
CA MET A 161 -3.27 -7.77 -4.74
C MET A 161 -3.30 -6.34 -5.32
N GLY A 162 -3.92 -5.40 -4.62
CA GLY A 162 -4.08 -4.01 -5.03
C GLY A 162 -5.37 -3.73 -5.79
N ASN A 163 -6.30 -4.68 -5.83
CA ASN A 163 -7.64 -4.42 -6.35
C ASN A 163 -8.44 -3.63 -5.31
N THR A 164 -9.34 -2.76 -5.75
CA THR A 164 -10.28 -2.10 -4.86
C THR A 164 -11.19 -3.14 -4.19
N ILE A 165 -11.50 -2.92 -2.92
CA ILE A 165 -12.53 -3.70 -2.21
C ILE A 165 -13.70 -2.79 -1.88
N GLN A 166 -14.86 -3.40 -1.63
CA GLN A 166 -16.06 -2.68 -1.25
C GLN A 166 -15.82 -1.83 0.00
N CYS A 167 -15.94 -0.52 -0.18
CA CYS A 167 -15.88 0.52 0.83
C CYS A 167 -16.88 1.57 0.40
N GLU A 168 -18.11 1.45 0.88
CA GLU A 168 -19.21 2.29 0.45
C GLU A 168 -19.27 3.57 1.28
N GLY A 169 -19.63 4.67 0.63
CA GLY A 169 -19.79 5.93 1.32
C GLY A 169 -20.34 7.05 0.45
N VAL A 170 -20.50 8.19 1.10
CA VAL A 170 -20.78 9.47 0.45
C VAL A 170 -19.67 10.43 0.85
N THR A 171 -19.17 11.18 -0.13
CA THR A 171 -18.11 12.17 0.07
C THR A 171 -18.40 13.39 -0.78
N VAL A 172 -17.63 14.44 -0.57
CA VAL A 172 -17.67 15.67 -1.34
C VAL A 172 -16.34 15.84 -2.06
N VAL A 173 -16.41 15.91 -3.39
CA VAL A 173 -15.22 15.91 -4.24
C VAL A 173 -15.30 16.98 -5.32
N SER A 174 -14.15 17.47 -5.76
CA SER A 174 -14.03 18.26 -6.98
C SER A 174 -13.29 17.44 -8.03
N HIS A 175 -13.97 17.13 -9.13
CA HIS A 175 -13.38 16.43 -10.26
C HIS A 175 -12.60 17.41 -11.13
N HIS A 176 -11.36 17.07 -11.48
CA HIS A 176 -10.58 17.90 -12.40
C HIS A 176 -10.78 17.50 -13.88
N GLY A 177 -11.38 16.35 -14.20
CA GLY A 177 -11.58 15.91 -15.59
C GLY A 177 -10.30 15.41 -16.27
N ARG A 178 -10.42 14.83 -17.47
CA ARG A 178 -9.31 14.18 -18.19
C ARG A 178 -8.34 15.16 -18.83
N ASP A 179 -8.84 16.25 -19.38
CA ASP A 179 -8.02 17.23 -20.12
C ASP A 179 -7.28 18.21 -19.19
N HIS A 180 -7.54 18.14 -17.89
CA HIS A 180 -6.97 19.07 -16.94
C HIS A 180 -5.49 18.77 -16.66
N PRO A 181 -4.62 19.79 -16.56
CA PRO A 181 -3.17 19.61 -16.37
C PRO A 181 -2.80 18.72 -15.19
N LEU A 182 -3.50 18.85 -14.05
CA LEU A 182 -3.30 18.00 -12.87
C LEU A 182 -3.50 16.51 -13.19
N HIS A 183 -4.55 16.18 -13.96
CA HIS A 183 -4.83 14.81 -14.38
C HIS A 183 -3.67 14.23 -15.18
N GLN A 184 -3.17 15.00 -16.16
CA GLN A 184 -2.07 14.58 -17.02
C GLN A 184 -0.78 14.35 -16.23
N ARG A 185 -0.46 15.23 -15.26
CA ARG A 185 0.69 15.02 -14.37
C ARG A 185 0.53 13.77 -13.50
N MET A 186 -0.65 13.55 -12.91
CA MET A 186 -0.92 12.37 -12.11
C MET A 186 -0.83 11.08 -12.91
N LEU A 187 -1.30 11.08 -14.17
CA LEU A 187 -1.13 9.96 -15.10
C LEU A 187 0.35 9.67 -15.38
N MET A 188 1.18 10.71 -15.59
CA MET A 188 2.62 10.53 -15.76
C MET A 188 3.25 9.90 -14.51
N MET A 189 2.93 10.43 -13.32
CA MET A 189 3.42 9.89 -12.05
C MET A 189 3.01 8.44 -11.85
N GLN A 190 1.75 8.10 -12.13
CA GLN A 190 1.22 6.75 -12.06
C GLN A 190 1.99 5.79 -12.98
N LYS A 191 2.23 6.16 -14.25
CA LYS A 191 3.03 5.37 -15.20
C LYS A 191 4.47 5.16 -14.75
N MET A 192 5.06 6.15 -14.06
CA MET A 192 6.41 6.00 -13.49
C MET A 192 6.45 5.00 -12.33
N ILE A 193 5.38 4.90 -11.51
CA ILE A 193 5.27 3.84 -10.49
C ILE A 193 5.11 2.48 -11.19
N GLU A 194 4.17 2.39 -12.12
CA GLU A 194 3.80 1.16 -12.83
C GLU A 194 4.98 0.53 -13.57
N SER A 195 5.78 1.35 -14.26
CA SER A 195 6.95 0.88 -15.01
C SER A 195 8.16 0.56 -14.14
N HIS A 196 8.16 0.94 -12.86
CA HIS A 196 9.32 0.76 -11.99
C HIS A 196 9.30 -0.62 -11.30
N PRO A 197 10.21 -1.55 -11.63
CA PRO A 197 10.14 -2.95 -11.18
C PRO A 197 10.22 -3.11 -9.65
N LEU A 198 10.97 -2.24 -8.96
CA LEU A 198 11.09 -2.27 -7.49
C LEU A 198 9.93 -1.58 -6.75
N LEU A 199 9.07 -0.83 -7.44
CA LEU A 199 8.03 -0.02 -6.79
C LEU A 199 6.64 -0.50 -7.15
N ALA A 200 6.37 -0.84 -8.40
CA ALA A 200 5.05 -1.29 -8.85
C ALA A 200 4.39 -2.33 -7.92
N PRO A 201 5.10 -3.36 -7.40
CA PRO A 201 4.49 -4.35 -6.50
C PRO A 201 3.98 -3.81 -5.16
N HIS A 202 4.45 -2.62 -4.75
CA HIS A 202 4.17 -2.00 -3.47
C HIS A 202 2.97 -1.05 -3.48
N TYR A 203 2.39 -0.75 -4.64
CA TYR A 203 1.34 0.26 -4.79
C TYR A 203 0.12 -0.31 -5.51
N ALA A 204 -1.07 0.15 -5.09
CA ALA A 204 -2.30 0.02 -5.87
C ALA A 204 -2.51 1.32 -6.64
N LEU A 205 -2.69 1.23 -7.96
CA LEU A 205 -2.94 2.39 -8.80
C LEU A 205 -4.45 2.62 -8.90
N LEU A 206 -4.88 3.87 -8.73
CA LEU A 206 -6.28 4.23 -8.89
C LEU A 206 -6.64 4.34 -10.38
N PRO A 207 -7.84 3.92 -10.80
CA PRO A 207 -8.32 4.20 -12.16
C PRO A 207 -8.29 5.71 -12.43
N PRO A 208 -7.74 6.18 -13.57
CA PRO A 208 -7.69 7.61 -13.86
C PRO A 208 -9.04 8.36 -13.78
N PRO A 209 -10.19 7.78 -14.18
CA PRO A 209 -11.49 8.42 -13.99
C PRO A 209 -11.86 8.71 -12.53
N SER A 210 -11.20 8.05 -11.56
CA SER A 210 -11.44 8.26 -10.13
C SER A 210 -10.62 9.39 -9.53
N PHE A 211 -9.71 10.03 -10.28
CA PHE A 211 -8.93 11.15 -9.75
C PHE A 211 -9.83 12.35 -9.44
N HIS A 212 -9.75 12.82 -8.21
CA HIS A 212 -10.51 13.95 -7.69
C HIS A 212 -9.77 14.60 -6.52
N VAL A 213 -10.21 15.80 -6.11
CA VAL A 213 -9.82 16.41 -4.84
C VAL A 213 -10.95 16.20 -3.85
N THR A 214 -10.72 15.43 -2.80
CA THR A 214 -11.69 15.34 -1.71
C THR A 214 -11.68 16.69 -0.97
N THR A 215 -12.84 17.29 -0.79
CA THR A 215 -12.97 18.54 -0.01
C THR A 215 -13.61 18.32 1.35
N LEU A 216 -14.41 17.27 1.49
CA LEU A 216 -15.00 16.86 2.76
C LEU A 216 -15.42 15.39 2.70
N ASP A 217 -14.92 14.58 3.62
CA ASP A 217 -15.46 13.24 3.85
C ASP A 217 -16.74 13.36 4.67
N LEU A 218 -17.83 12.75 4.21
CA LEU A 218 -19.08 12.71 4.97
C LEU A 218 -19.11 11.45 5.83
N ILE A 219 -19.41 10.30 5.23
CA ILE A 219 -19.43 9.00 5.90
C ILE A 219 -18.98 7.89 4.94
N SER A 220 -18.26 6.91 5.48
CA SER A 220 -17.84 5.72 4.75
C SER A 220 -17.86 4.52 5.69
N PHE A 221 -18.15 3.34 5.17
CA PHE A 221 -18.20 2.13 5.97
C PHE A 221 -17.43 1.01 5.27
N VAL A 222 -16.87 0.13 6.09
CA VAL A 222 -16.31 -1.13 5.62
C VAL A 222 -17.43 -2.17 5.54
N SER A 223 -17.29 -3.13 4.62
CA SER A 223 -18.33 -4.08 4.23
C SER A 223 -19.02 -4.82 5.39
N GLU A 224 -18.33 -5.03 6.53
CA GLU A 224 -18.89 -5.75 7.68
C GLU A 224 -20.09 -5.03 8.31
N THR A 225 -20.14 -3.69 8.26
CA THR A 225 -21.28 -2.90 8.78
C THR A 225 -22.49 -2.95 7.85
N PHE A 226 -22.24 -3.00 6.53
CA PHE A 226 -23.31 -3.14 5.52
C PHE A 226 -24.06 -4.45 5.67
N LEU A 227 -23.33 -5.55 5.91
CA LEU A 227 -23.93 -6.90 5.96
C LEU A 227 -24.92 -7.09 7.13
N SER A 228 -24.80 -6.33 8.22
CA SER A 228 -25.68 -6.45 9.37
C SER A 228 -27.00 -5.70 9.25
N ASP A 229 -27.03 -4.59 8.51
CA ASP A 229 -28.23 -3.76 8.30
C ASP A 229 -28.13 -2.96 6.99
N PRO A 230 -28.39 -3.60 5.83
CA PRO A 230 -28.29 -2.93 4.53
C PRO A 230 -29.27 -1.76 4.39
N GLN A 231 -30.47 -1.85 4.97
CA GLN A 231 -31.50 -0.82 4.82
C GLN A 231 -31.16 0.43 5.64
N GLY A 232 -30.82 0.26 6.92
CA GLY A 232 -30.40 1.39 7.76
C GLY A 232 -29.12 2.04 7.26
N PHE A 233 -28.22 1.25 6.65
CA PHE A 233 -27.05 1.74 5.96
C PHE A 233 -27.41 2.66 4.77
N GLU A 234 -28.23 2.18 3.84
CA GLU A 234 -28.65 2.96 2.66
C GLU A 234 -29.37 4.24 3.07
N GLN A 235 -30.27 4.13 4.04
CA GLN A 235 -30.99 5.27 4.59
C GLN A 235 -30.00 6.30 5.17
N ARG A 236 -28.97 5.86 5.90
CA ARG A 236 -27.98 6.77 6.49
C ARG A 236 -27.11 7.45 5.43
N LEU A 237 -26.68 6.73 4.38
CA LEU A 237 -25.97 7.33 3.24
C LEU A 237 -26.83 8.40 2.58
N HIS A 238 -28.09 8.06 2.26
CA HIS A 238 -29.02 8.98 1.60
C HIS A 238 -29.32 10.21 2.47
N THR A 239 -29.71 10.01 3.74
CA THR A 239 -30.00 11.12 4.67
C THR A 239 -28.80 12.06 4.83
N THR A 240 -27.58 11.51 4.90
CA THR A 240 -26.37 12.34 5.01
C THR A 240 -26.12 13.13 3.73
N ALA A 241 -26.25 12.51 2.56
CA ALA A 241 -26.10 13.18 1.28
C ALA A 241 -27.14 14.29 1.09
N SER A 242 -28.43 14.01 1.37
CA SER A 242 -29.53 14.96 1.19
C SER A 242 -29.42 16.13 2.16
N ARG A 243 -29.02 15.90 3.43
CA ARG A 243 -28.75 16.99 4.37
C ARG A 243 -27.56 17.83 3.92
N ALA A 244 -26.44 17.21 3.54
CA ALA A 244 -25.28 17.94 3.03
C ALA A 244 -25.62 18.76 1.77
N TYR A 245 -26.46 18.23 0.87
CA TYR A 245 -26.90 18.93 -0.34
C TYR A 245 -27.81 20.13 -0.04
N ALA A 246 -28.76 19.96 0.88
CA ALA A 246 -29.66 21.03 1.29
C ALA A 246 -28.91 22.16 2.04
N CYS A 247 -27.75 21.85 2.61
CA CYS A 247 -26.95 22.81 3.35
C CYS A 247 -26.20 23.74 2.41
N ALA A 248 -26.39 25.04 2.65
CA ALA A 248 -25.48 26.10 2.21
C ALA A 248 -25.12 26.02 0.71
N SER A 249 -26.08 25.67 -0.15
CA SER A 249 -25.91 25.73 -1.61
C SER A 249 -25.44 27.11 -2.08
N HIS A 250 -25.86 28.17 -1.37
CA HIS A 250 -25.41 29.55 -1.58
C HIS A 250 -23.97 29.84 -1.11
N LEU A 251 -23.37 28.99 -0.27
CA LEU A 251 -21.96 29.08 0.14
C LEU A 251 -21.06 28.13 -0.65
N LYS A 252 -21.64 27.27 -1.50
CA LYS A 252 -20.90 26.32 -2.31
C LYS A 252 -19.99 27.10 -3.28
N PRO A 253 -18.66 26.91 -3.22
CA PRO A 253 -17.77 27.55 -4.18
C PRO A 253 -18.02 27.00 -5.59
N GLU A 254 -18.15 27.87 -6.58
CA GLU A 254 -18.30 27.48 -7.99
C GLU A 254 -16.97 27.10 -8.64
N ILE A 255 -15.88 27.76 -8.20
CA ILE A 255 -14.52 27.52 -8.67
C ILE A 255 -13.63 27.38 -7.45
N LEU A 256 -12.76 26.39 -7.46
CA LEU A 256 -11.75 26.19 -6.44
C LEU A 256 -10.37 26.43 -7.06
N VAL A 257 -9.59 27.28 -6.41
CA VAL A 257 -8.25 27.63 -6.85
C VAL A 257 -7.24 27.03 -5.88
N PHE A 258 -6.37 26.17 -6.41
CA PHE A 258 -5.31 25.54 -5.62
C PHE A 258 -3.93 25.75 -6.25
N ARG A 259 -2.91 25.66 -5.41
CA ARG A 259 -1.51 25.53 -5.80
C ARG A 259 -0.99 24.16 -5.37
N PRO A 260 -0.51 23.31 -6.28
CA PRO A 260 0.20 22.08 -5.92
C PRO A 260 1.52 22.39 -5.22
N VAL A 261 1.77 21.68 -4.12
CA VAL A 261 2.92 21.96 -3.23
C VAL A 261 3.96 20.86 -3.29
N SER A 262 3.51 19.62 -3.15
CA SER A 262 4.37 18.44 -3.06
C SER A 262 3.57 17.17 -3.29
N VAL A 263 4.25 16.04 -3.40
CA VAL A 263 3.61 14.72 -3.40
C VAL A 263 3.81 14.05 -2.04
N ASN A 264 2.70 13.65 -1.42
CA ASN A 264 2.73 12.80 -0.23
C ASN A 264 3.16 11.40 -0.65
N GLY A 265 4.33 10.98 -0.16
CA GLY A 265 4.92 9.72 -0.59
C GLY A 265 4.19 8.45 -0.11
N LYS A 266 3.42 8.52 0.98
CA LYS A 266 2.69 7.35 1.51
C LYS A 266 1.43 7.06 0.70
N ALA A 267 0.70 8.10 0.34
CA ALA A 267 -0.59 8.00 -0.34
C ALA A 267 -0.49 8.40 -1.82
N CYS A 268 0.72 8.52 -2.39
CA CYS A 268 0.98 8.97 -3.76
C CYS A 268 -0.08 9.97 -4.24
N SER A 269 -0.12 11.09 -3.54
CA SER A 269 -1.14 12.12 -3.73
C SER A 269 -0.48 13.48 -3.86
N VAL A 270 -1.00 14.29 -4.80
CA VAL A 270 -0.56 15.67 -4.97
C VAL A 270 -1.23 16.50 -3.88
N THR A 271 -0.44 17.08 -2.99
CA THR A 271 -0.91 17.99 -1.94
C THR A 271 -1.19 19.35 -2.56
N LEU A 272 -2.34 19.92 -2.22
CA LEU A 272 -2.88 21.14 -2.78
C LEU A 272 -3.10 22.15 -1.66
N GLU A 273 -2.63 23.37 -1.85
CA GLU A 273 -2.92 24.50 -0.97
C GLU A 273 -3.95 25.42 -1.63
N PRO A 274 -5.10 25.67 -0.99
CA PRO A 274 -6.06 26.64 -1.51
C PRO A 274 -5.50 28.05 -1.36
N ASP A 275 -5.86 28.93 -2.29
CA ASP A 275 -5.71 30.37 -2.11
C ASP A 275 -6.62 30.88 -0.96
N ASP A 276 -6.48 32.15 -0.58
CA ASP A 276 -7.18 32.68 0.59
C ASP A 276 -8.70 32.69 0.40
N GLN A 277 -9.18 32.99 -0.82
CA GLN A 277 -10.60 33.00 -1.14
C GLN A 277 -11.19 31.59 -1.06
N THR A 278 -10.59 30.63 -1.77
CA THR A 278 -11.00 29.21 -1.77
C THR A 278 -10.96 28.64 -0.35
N ARG A 279 -9.93 28.99 0.43
CA ARG A 279 -9.81 28.56 1.84
C ARG A 279 -10.97 29.07 2.69
N GLN A 280 -11.29 30.36 2.61
CA GLN A 280 -12.40 30.95 3.38
C GLN A 280 -13.74 30.34 2.97
N GLN A 281 -14.00 30.23 1.67
CA GLN A 281 -15.24 29.67 1.15
C GLN A 281 -15.39 28.18 1.53
N LEU A 282 -14.36 27.36 1.34
CA LEU A 282 -14.37 25.96 1.76
C LEU A 282 -14.53 25.82 3.27
N SER A 283 -13.88 26.66 4.08
CA SER A 283 -14.00 26.61 5.53
C SER A 283 -15.43 26.89 5.98
N ALA A 284 -16.04 27.97 5.49
CA ALA A 284 -17.42 28.33 5.84
C ALA A 284 -18.42 27.26 5.40
N TRP A 285 -18.27 26.77 4.16
CA TRP A 285 -19.14 25.75 3.61
C TRP A 285 -19.01 24.41 4.34
N ARG A 286 -17.78 23.95 4.61
CA ARG A 286 -17.52 22.72 5.37
C ARG A 286 -18.05 22.79 6.80
N ALA A 287 -17.90 23.93 7.47
CA ALA A 287 -18.44 24.14 8.81
C ALA A 287 -19.97 24.05 8.82
N SER A 288 -20.63 24.62 7.82
CA SER A 288 -22.09 24.52 7.68
C SER A 288 -22.56 23.07 7.48
N ILE A 289 -21.88 22.29 6.63
CA ILE A 289 -22.21 20.87 6.45
C ILE A 289 -21.99 20.10 7.76
N GLU A 290 -20.86 20.31 8.45
CA GLU A 290 -20.60 19.63 9.72
C GLU A 290 -21.68 19.95 10.75
N GLU A 291 -22.01 21.23 10.97
CA GLU A 291 -23.05 21.66 11.91
C GLU A 291 -24.38 20.93 11.64
N ASN A 292 -24.76 20.84 10.37
CA ASN A 292 -26.01 20.23 9.94
C ASN A 292 -25.95 18.72 9.76
N CYS A 293 -24.79 18.06 9.88
CA CYS A 293 -24.65 16.60 9.75
C CYS A 293 -23.92 15.98 10.95
N ARG A 294 -23.74 16.74 12.04
CA ARG A 294 -22.96 16.33 13.21
C ARG A 294 -23.55 15.11 13.90
N ASP A 295 -24.87 15.03 14.02
CA ASP A 295 -25.58 13.89 14.58
C ASP A 295 -25.44 12.62 13.72
N LEU A 296 -25.12 12.77 12.43
CA LEU A 296 -24.88 11.65 11.50
C LEU A 296 -23.43 11.16 11.48
N GLY A 297 -22.54 11.83 12.21
CA GLY A 297 -21.14 11.45 12.37
C GLY A 297 -20.16 12.22 11.47
N VAL A 298 -20.62 13.20 10.69
CA VAL A 298 -19.73 14.06 9.89
C VAL A 298 -18.90 14.95 10.83
N ARG A 299 -17.58 14.95 10.66
CA ARG A 299 -16.64 15.74 11.48
C ARG A 299 -15.57 16.36 10.61
N LEU A 300 -15.19 17.60 10.93
CA LEU A 300 -14.04 18.24 10.31
C LEU A 300 -12.75 17.77 10.97
N ASP A 301 -11.77 17.43 10.14
CA ASP A 301 -10.38 17.29 10.55
C ASP A 301 -9.71 18.67 10.48
N PRO A 302 -9.27 19.26 11.62
CA PRO A 302 -8.59 20.56 11.62
C PRO A 302 -7.24 20.54 10.91
N ASP A 303 -6.62 19.35 10.79
CA ASP A 303 -5.33 19.16 10.13
C ASP A 303 -5.48 18.69 8.67
N TYR A 304 -6.70 18.73 8.14
CA TYR A 304 -7.00 18.25 6.79
C TYR A 304 -6.18 18.97 5.73
N ARG A 305 -5.46 18.20 4.92
CA ARG A 305 -4.72 18.70 3.75
C ARG A 305 -5.44 18.28 2.48
N PHE A 306 -5.82 19.23 1.66
CA PHE A 306 -6.40 18.94 0.34
C PHE A 306 -5.37 18.21 -0.52
N HIS A 307 -5.82 17.16 -1.19
CA HIS A 307 -4.96 16.36 -2.04
C HIS A 307 -5.77 15.65 -3.12
N SER A 308 -5.08 15.28 -4.20
CA SER A 308 -5.61 14.38 -5.22
C SER A 308 -4.76 13.12 -5.30
N THR A 309 -5.38 11.96 -5.09
CA THR A 309 -4.68 10.67 -4.98
C THR A 309 -4.65 9.96 -6.33
N PHE A 310 -3.52 9.37 -6.70
CA PHE A 310 -3.38 8.54 -7.92
C PHE A 310 -2.92 7.10 -7.65
N ALA A 311 -2.42 6.82 -6.44
CA ALA A 311 -2.07 5.47 -6.01
C ALA A 311 -2.03 5.37 -4.48
N TYR A 312 -2.10 4.17 -3.91
CA TYR A 312 -1.92 3.93 -2.48
C TYR A 312 -0.76 2.98 -2.24
N GLN A 313 0.07 3.25 -1.22
CA GLN A 313 1.05 2.28 -0.78
C GLN A 313 0.35 1.12 -0.07
N LEU A 314 0.45 -0.07 -0.66
CA LEU A 314 -0.01 -1.32 -0.07
C LEU A 314 1.04 -1.90 0.87
N TYR A 315 2.32 -1.80 0.48
CA TYR A 315 3.45 -2.41 1.17
C TYR A 315 4.58 -1.42 1.31
N ARG A 316 5.24 -1.34 2.47
CA ARG A 316 6.44 -0.50 2.63
C ARG A 316 7.59 -1.06 1.78
N PRO A 317 8.28 -0.25 0.97
CA PRO A 317 9.55 -0.63 0.36
C PRO A 317 10.59 -0.88 1.46
N THR A 318 11.05 -2.12 1.62
CA THR A 318 12.01 -2.48 2.70
C THR A 318 13.46 -2.50 2.23
N SER A 319 13.72 -2.87 0.97
CA SER A 319 15.09 -2.89 0.42
C SER A 319 15.68 -1.49 0.33
N LYS A 320 17.00 -1.38 0.41
CA LYS A 320 17.70 -0.09 0.31
C LYS A 320 17.50 0.52 -1.08
N GLU A 321 17.49 -0.33 -2.09
CA GLU A 321 17.32 0.00 -3.51
C GLU A 321 15.92 0.53 -3.78
N ALA A 322 14.88 -0.15 -3.29
CA ALA A 322 13.50 0.33 -3.46
C ALA A 322 13.27 1.64 -2.69
N ARG A 323 13.85 1.82 -1.50
CA ARG A 323 13.79 3.10 -0.77
C ARG A 323 14.54 4.22 -1.50
N LYS A 324 15.69 3.93 -2.12
CA LYS A 324 16.44 4.91 -2.93
C LYS A 324 15.66 5.27 -4.19
N ALA A 325 15.13 4.28 -4.90
CA ALA A 325 14.28 4.47 -6.07
C ALA A 325 13.05 5.32 -5.73
N PHE A 326 12.39 5.03 -4.61
CA PHE A 326 11.26 5.81 -4.14
C PHE A 326 11.61 7.27 -3.86
N ARG A 327 12.75 7.54 -3.21
CA ARG A 327 13.21 8.92 -2.97
C ARG A 327 13.46 9.68 -4.28
N ALA A 328 14.18 9.08 -5.22
CA ALA A 328 14.44 9.68 -6.53
C ALA A 328 13.15 9.94 -7.32
N LEU A 329 12.21 8.99 -7.25
CA LEU A 329 10.90 9.14 -7.88
C LEU A 329 10.09 10.27 -7.21
N LYS A 330 10.13 10.36 -5.88
CA LYS A 330 9.47 11.42 -5.13
C LYS A 330 10.01 12.80 -5.48
N GLU A 331 11.33 12.97 -5.60
CA GLU A 331 11.95 14.23 -6.04
C GLU A 331 11.41 14.65 -7.43
N THR A 332 11.29 13.68 -8.34
CA THR A 332 10.69 13.93 -9.66
C THR A 332 9.21 14.29 -9.56
N PHE A 333 8.46 13.64 -8.68
CA PHE A 333 7.05 13.94 -8.44
C PHE A 333 6.83 15.33 -7.86
N ASP A 334 7.66 15.73 -6.89
CA ASP A 334 7.61 17.07 -6.30
C ASP A 334 7.93 18.15 -7.37
N LEU A 335 8.87 17.89 -8.28
CA LEU A 335 9.15 18.77 -9.42
C LEU A 335 7.97 18.85 -10.40
N LEU A 336 7.37 17.71 -10.77
CA LEU A 336 6.21 17.67 -11.66
C LEU A 336 4.99 18.39 -11.06
N ALA A 337 4.79 18.29 -9.74
CA ALA A 337 3.72 18.99 -9.04
C ALA A 337 3.98 20.51 -8.98
N SER A 338 5.17 20.92 -8.54
CA SER A 338 5.52 22.34 -8.37
C SER A 338 5.55 23.15 -9.67
N THR A 339 5.78 22.50 -10.82
CA THR A 339 5.78 23.15 -12.14
C THR A 339 4.40 23.30 -12.77
N LEU A 340 3.33 22.80 -12.13
CA LEU A 340 1.97 22.86 -12.67
C LEU A 340 1.37 24.27 -12.64
N GLY A 341 1.87 25.13 -11.74
CA GLY A 341 1.26 26.44 -11.47
C GLY A 341 -0.07 26.32 -10.72
N GLU A 342 -0.90 27.34 -10.83
CA GLU A 342 -2.26 27.35 -10.28
C GLU A 342 -3.15 26.33 -11.01
N VAL A 343 -3.98 25.60 -10.25
CA VAL A 343 -5.01 24.71 -10.78
C VAL A 343 -6.39 25.23 -10.41
N ARG A 344 -7.30 25.22 -11.39
CA ARG A 344 -8.68 25.69 -11.24
C ARG A 344 -9.62 24.53 -11.44
N LEU A 345 -10.33 24.17 -10.38
CA LEU A 345 -11.27 23.07 -10.38
C LEU A 345 -12.70 23.60 -10.34
N GLN A 346 -13.63 22.82 -10.87
CA GLN A 346 -15.05 23.09 -10.73
C GLN A 346 -15.48 22.94 -9.27
N GLY A 347 -16.65 23.50 -8.96
CA GLY A 347 -17.27 23.38 -7.66
C GLY A 347 -17.48 21.93 -7.21
N ASN A 348 -17.79 21.77 -5.94
CA ASN A 348 -17.82 20.45 -5.30
C ASN A 348 -19.07 19.64 -5.60
N ASP A 349 -18.92 18.38 -5.97
CA ASP A 349 -20.03 17.44 -6.11
C ASP A 349 -20.15 16.55 -4.87
N ILE A 350 -21.40 16.27 -4.48
CA ILE A 350 -21.69 15.22 -3.51
C ILE A 350 -21.75 13.91 -4.30
N CYS A 351 -20.85 13.00 -3.98
CA CYS A 351 -20.68 11.76 -4.71
C CYS A 351 -20.92 10.56 -3.80
N ARG A 352 -21.60 9.55 -4.33
CA ARG A 352 -21.63 8.20 -3.78
C ARG A 352 -20.51 7.38 -4.40
N PHE A 353 -19.91 6.50 -3.61
CA PHE A 353 -18.93 5.54 -4.10
C PHE A 353 -19.16 4.18 -3.45
N HIS A 354 -18.88 3.11 -4.20
CA HIS A 354 -18.94 1.72 -3.72
C HIS A 354 -17.56 1.20 -3.32
N ASP A 355 -16.52 1.75 -3.94
CA ASP A 355 -15.11 1.49 -3.69
C ASP A 355 -14.28 2.71 -4.14
N MET A 356 -12.95 2.58 -4.21
CA MET A 356 -12.08 3.69 -4.65
C MET A 356 -11.98 3.84 -6.18
N ALA A 357 -12.70 3.03 -6.98
CA ALA A 357 -12.58 3.00 -8.43
C ALA A 357 -13.45 4.03 -9.13
N ALA A 358 -14.55 4.49 -8.52
CA ALA A 358 -15.44 5.47 -9.11
C ALA A 358 -16.22 6.27 -8.04
N PHE A 359 -16.50 7.53 -8.37
CA PHE A 359 -17.28 8.46 -7.55
C PHE A 359 -18.39 9.02 -8.44
N HIS A 360 -19.64 8.72 -8.08
CA HIS A 360 -20.81 9.06 -8.89
C HIS A 360 -21.55 10.21 -8.25
N VAL A 361 -21.69 11.31 -9.00
CA VAL A 361 -22.44 12.50 -8.57
C VAL A 361 -23.88 12.10 -8.24
N MET A 362 -24.35 12.50 -7.05
CA MET A 362 -25.73 12.33 -6.64
C MET A 362 -26.54 13.54 -7.13
N SER A 363 -27.42 13.31 -8.10
CA SER A 363 -28.25 14.37 -8.66
C SER A 363 -29.35 14.82 -7.68
N PRO A 364 -29.92 16.03 -7.85
CA PRO A 364 -31.06 16.48 -7.05
C PRO A 364 -32.23 15.50 -7.10
N GLU A 365 -32.49 14.89 -8.26
CA GLU A 365 -33.54 13.89 -8.44
C GLU A 365 -33.24 12.62 -7.65
N THR A 366 -31.97 12.19 -7.65
CA THR A 366 -31.52 11.01 -6.88
C THR A 366 -31.70 11.24 -5.38
N LEU A 367 -31.45 12.46 -4.91
CA LEU A 367 -31.59 12.87 -3.51
C LEU A 367 -33.05 13.08 -3.08
N ALA A 368 -33.97 13.26 -4.03
CA ALA A 368 -35.40 13.46 -3.78
C ALA A 368 -36.20 12.15 -3.76
N GLN A 369 -35.73 11.08 -4.43
CA GLN A 369 -36.49 9.84 -4.63
C GLN A 369 -36.41 8.82 -3.47
N ALA A 370 -35.52 9.02 -2.48
CA ALA A 370 -35.35 8.10 -1.35
C ALA A 370 -35.81 8.70 -0.01
N GLY A 371 -36.79 9.61 -0.07
CA GLY A 371 -37.51 10.20 1.07
C GLY A 371 -38.85 9.52 1.34
#